data_AF-A0A1J8R8R5-F1
#
_entry.id   AF-A0A1J8R8R5-F1
#
_cell.length_a   1.000
_cell.length_b   1.000
_cell.length_c   1.000
_cell.angle_alpha   90.00
_cell.angle_beta   90.00
_cell.angle_gamma   90.00
#
_symmetry.space_group_name_H-M   'P 1'
#
loop_
_entity.id
_entity.type
_entity.pdbx_description
1 polymer ?
#
loop_
_entity_poly.entity_id
_entity_poly.type
_entity_poly.pdbx_seq_one_letter_code
_entity_poly.pdbx_strand_id
1 'polypeptide(L)'
;DPDATDLSFYDLPGLIQNEEADTVALVKSLAEHYTKKENTIILTTIPMSDDVERAQQISRTESQRRAAEYFDTTSPWKDVADRSRFGIPGFVSDVSRLLIQLIEEALPRLREDIDKLLASCIKDLDALPLPLANDPQIEVLERVNAFCDVFKGFVNGSHEDKRLAQRNRALYAIFKRDIRGTAPDFRPFDNPKEYVSLDDIEGKMTLTERDPGVKVMGIYDVRRLNHS
;
A
#
# COMPACT_ATOMS: atom_id res chain seq x y z
N ASP A 1 -12.87 43.80 -18.72
CA ASP A 1 -12.62 43.87 -20.16
C ASP A 1 -13.31 42.65 -20.76
N PRO A 2 -14.45 42.80 -21.45
CA PRO A 2 -15.31 41.68 -21.84
C PRO A 2 -14.66 40.70 -22.84
N ASP A 3 -13.51 41.05 -23.44
CA ASP A 3 -12.72 40.20 -24.34
C ASP A 3 -11.46 39.59 -23.68
N ALA A 4 -11.24 39.80 -22.39
CA ALA A 4 -10.13 39.16 -21.69
C ALA A 4 -10.49 37.71 -21.36
N THR A 5 -9.81 36.75 -21.99
CA THR A 5 -9.84 35.35 -21.53
C THR A 5 -9.42 35.31 -20.07
N ASP A 6 -10.18 34.62 -19.22
CA ASP A 6 -9.89 34.47 -17.79
C ASP A 6 -8.66 33.57 -17.61
N LEU A 7 -7.48 34.17 -17.69
CA LEU A 7 -6.20 33.50 -17.52
C LEU A 7 -5.79 33.56 -16.05
N SER A 8 -5.68 32.39 -15.43
CA SER A 8 -5.14 32.24 -14.09
C SER A 8 -3.66 31.87 -14.16
N PHE A 9 -2.81 32.69 -13.53
CA PHE A 9 -1.38 32.44 -13.42
C PHE A 9 -1.00 32.16 -11.97
N TYR A 10 -0.10 31.21 -11.77
CA TYR A 10 0.58 31.00 -10.49
C TYR A 10 1.95 31.64 -10.58
N ASP A 11 2.11 32.80 -9.93
CA ASP A 11 3.41 33.48 -9.85
C ASP A 11 4.26 32.82 -8.76
N LEU A 12 5.40 32.28 -9.16
CA LEU A 12 6.33 31.62 -8.24
C LEU A 12 7.39 32.63 -7.80
N PRO A 13 7.89 32.54 -6.54
CA PRO A 13 8.99 33.37 -6.10
C PRO A 13 10.17 33.24 -7.07
N GLY A 14 10.76 34.38 -7.45
CA GLY A 14 11.95 34.39 -8.30
C GLY A 14 13.08 33.56 -7.68
N LEU A 15 13.84 32.86 -8.52
CA LEU A 15 14.99 32.08 -8.05
C LEU A 15 16.04 33.02 -7.43
N ILE A 16 16.07 33.05 -6.10
CA ILE A 16 17.01 33.82 -5.29
C ILE A 16 18.28 33.00 -5.04
N GLN A 17 19.44 33.65 -5.13
CA GLN A 17 20.74 33.02 -4.85
C GLN A 17 21.50 33.70 -3.71
N ASN A 18 21.05 34.88 -3.27
CA ASN A 18 21.76 35.73 -2.30
C ASN A 18 20.94 35.90 -1.01
N GLU A 19 20.44 34.79 -0.50
CA GLU A 19 19.55 34.67 0.67
C GLU A 19 20.00 33.48 1.54
N GLU A 20 19.40 33.29 2.71
CA GLU A 20 19.70 32.13 3.57
C GLU A 20 19.47 30.79 2.85
N ALA A 21 20.33 29.80 3.14
CA ALA A 21 20.35 28.52 2.45
C ALA A 21 18.99 27.78 2.51
N ASP A 22 18.31 27.86 3.64
CA ASP A 22 17.00 27.22 3.84
C ASP A 22 15.92 27.87 2.97
N THR A 23 15.95 29.20 2.83
CA THR A 23 15.03 29.96 1.96
C THR A 23 15.26 29.63 0.50
N VAL A 24 16.53 29.55 0.07
CA VAL A 24 16.89 29.15 -1.30
C VAL A 24 16.42 27.72 -1.59
N ALA A 25 16.60 26.80 -0.64
CA ALA A 25 16.14 25.42 -0.76
C ALA A 25 14.61 25.33 -0.85
N LEU A 26 13.89 26.10 -0.04
CA LEU A 26 12.43 26.15 -0.07
C LEU A 26 11.91 26.66 -1.42
N VAL A 27 12.41 27.79 -1.90
CA VAL A 27 12.00 28.38 -3.19
C VAL A 27 12.28 27.42 -4.34
N LYS A 28 13.45 26.78 -4.34
CA LYS A 28 13.80 25.77 -5.34
C LYS A 28 12.85 24.57 -5.28
N SER A 29 12.55 24.05 -4.08
CA SER A 29 11.65 22.90 -3.92
C SER A 29 10.22 23.21 -4.40
N LEU A 30 9.75 24.44 -4.16
CA LEU A 30 8.47 24.92 -4.63
C LEU A 30 8.44 24.99 -6.17
N ALA A 31 9.46 25.60 -6.77
CA ALA A 31 9.57 25.68 -8.23
C ALA A 31 9.62 24.28 -8.87
N GLU A 32 10.40 23.35 -8.32
CA GLU A 32 10.45 21.96 -8.79
C GLU A 32 9.10 21.24 -8.62
N HIS A 33 8.38 21.50 -7.52
CA HIS A 33 7.08 20.87 -7.28
C HIS A 33 6.03 21.24 -8.33
N TYR A 34 5.98 22.52 -8.73
CA TYR A 34 5.04 22.97 -9.76
C TYR A 34 5.49 22.59 -11.17
N THR A 35 6.79 22.64 -11.46
CA THR A 35 7.32 22.33 -12.80
C THR A 35 7.36 20.84 -13.15
N LYS A 36 7.35 19.94 -12.16
CA LYS A 36 7.33 18.48 -12.38
C LYS A 36 5.98 17.93 -12.86
N LYS A 37 4.90 18.69 -12.75
CA LYS A 37 3.55 18.20 -13.11
C LYS A 37 3.43 18.13 -14.64
N GLU A 38 2.93 17.00 -15.16
CA GLU A 38 2.83 16.77 -16.61
C GLU A 38 2.01 17.83 -17.35
N ASN A 39 0.96 18.35 -16.71
CA ASN A 39 0.05 19.33 -17.30
C ASN A 39 0.39 20.74 -16.81
N THR A 40 1.61 21.22 -17.08
CA THR A 40 2.05 22.57 -16.66
C THR A 40 2.71 23.32 -17.81
N ILE A 41 2.27 24.56 -18.04
CA ILE A 41 2.92 25.51 -18.96
C ILE A 41 3.95 26.30 -18.16
N ILE A 42 5.22 26.20 -18.54
CA ILE A 42 6.30 26.95 -17.90
C ILE A 42 6.55 28.23 -18.72
N LEU A 43 6.36 29.39 -18.07
CA LEU A 43 6.65 30.68 -18.66
C LEU A 43 7.99 31.21 -18.11
N THR A 44 9.00 31.34 -18.97
CA THR A 44 10.29 31.92 -18.60
C THR A 44 10.38 33.36 -19.10
N THR A 45 10.68 34.30 -18.19
CA THR A 45 10.89 35.71 -18.52
C THR A 45 12.39 36.01 -18.55
N ILE A 46 12.86 36.64 -19.62
CA ILE A 46 14.25 37.07 -19.77
C ILE A 46 14.23 38.57 -20.01
N PRO A 47 14.84 39.39 -19.12
CA PRO A 47 14.91 40.83 -19.33
C PRO A 47 15.82 41.14 -20.53
N MET A 48 15.37 42.06 -21.37
CA MET A 48 16.20 42.71 -22.39
C MET A 48 16.77 44.00 -21.80
N SER A 49 18.01 44.32 -22.13
CA SER A 49 18.99 45.12 -21.38
C SER A 49 18.67 46.58 -21.00
N ASP A 50 17.46 47.10 -21.24
CA ASP A 50 17.10 48.48 -20.85
C ASP A 50 15.70 48.56 -20.21
N ASP A 51 15.67 48.87 -18.91
CA ASP A 51 14.46 48.87 -18.07
C ASP A 51 14.13 50.27 -17.49
N VAL A 52 14.50 51.33 -18.22
CA VAL A 52 14.35 52.73 -17.75
C VAL A 52 12.87 53.16 -17.70
N GLU A 53 11.98 52.50 -18.44
CA GLU A 53 10.56 52.89 -18.57
C GLU A 53 9.66 52.41 -17.41
N ARG A 54 10.08 51.46 -16.58
CA ARG A 54 9.24 50.89 -15.50
C ARG A 54 8.81 51.90 -14.43
N ALA A 55 9.46 53.05 -14.35
CA ALA A 55 9.16 54.10 -13.37
C ALA A 55 7.93 54.97 -13.76
N GLN A 56 7.43 54.87 -15.00
CA GLN A 56 6.31 55.69 -15.45
C GLN A 56 4.98 54.94 -15.29
N GLN A 57 4.06 55.47 -14.49
CA GLN A 57 2.69 54.97 -14.38
C GLN A 57 1.87 55.34 -15.62
N ILE A 58 2.11 54.65 -16.74
CA ILE A 58 1.34 54.81 -17.98
C ILE A 58 0.10 53.91 -17.99
N SER A 59 -0.94 54.33 -18.70
CA SER A 59 -2.16 53.49 -18.85
C SER A 59 -1.88 52.27 -19.72
N ARG A 60 -2.69 51.22 -19.56
CA ARG A 60 -2.55 49.97 -20.34
C ARG A 60 -2.62 50.21 -21.85
N THR A 61 -3.56 51.06 -22.30
CA THR A 61 -3.73 51.41 -23.71
C THR A 61 -2.50 52.15 -24.25
N GLU A 62 -1.93 53.07 -23.47
CA GLU A 62 -0.73 53.82 -23.86
C GLU A 62 0.51 52.91 -23.90
N SER A 63 0.66 52.00 -22.93
CA SER A 63 1.72 50.99 -22.93
C SER A 63 1.66 50.10 -24.18
N GLN A 64 0.47 49.65 -24.57
CA GLN A 64 0.27 48.85 -25.79
C GLN A 64 0.60 49.64 -27.05
N ARG A 65 0.20 50.92 -27.13
CA ARG A 65 0.52 51.80 -28.26
C ARG A 65 2.03 51.98 -28.43
N ARG A 66 2.74 52.28 -27.33
CA ARG A 66 4.21 52.44 -27.34
C ARG A 66 4.92 51.15 -27.74
N ALA A 67 4.47 50.00 -27.23
CA ALA A 67 5.02 48.71 -27.61
C ALA A 67 4.82 48.43 -29.11
N ALA A 68 3.63 48.73 -29.67
CA ALA A 68 3.37 48.58 -31.10
C ALA A 68 4.31 49.46 -31.94
N GLU A 69 4.44 50.75 -31.58
CA GLU A 69 5.37 51.68 -32.26
C GLU A 69 6.82 51.20 -32.19
N TYR A 70 7.26 50.67 -31.05
CA TYR A 70 8.59 50.09 -30.90
C TYR A 70 8.80 48.92 -31.87
N PHE A 71 7.84 47.98 -31.93
CA PHE A 71 7.92 46.84 -32.83
C PHE A 71 7.82 47.23 -34.32
N ASP A 72 7.22 48.37 -34.65
CA ASP A 72 7.13 48.90 -36.02
C ASP A 72 8.41 49.62 -36.49
N THR A 73 9.15 50.22 -35.56
CA THR A 73 10.26 51.13 -35.89
C THR A 73 11.64 50.53 -35.61
N THR A 74 11.74 49.56 -34.70
CA THR A 74 13.01 49.06 -34.18
C THR A 74 13.41 47.73 -34.85
N SER A 75 14.61 47.68 -35.42
CA SER A 75 15.22 46.43 -35.91
C SER A 75 15.70 45.57 -34.73
N PRO A 76 15.57 44.23 -34.78
CA PRO A 76 15.09 43.41 -35.91
C PRO A 76 13.56 43.25 -35.97
N TRP A 77 12.82 43.76 -34.99
CA TRP A 77 11.38 43.50 -34.82
C TRP A 77 10.53 43.96 -36.00
N LYS A 78 10.85 45.11 -36.58
CA LYS A 78 10.14 45.65 -37.76
C LYS A 78 10.27 44.76 -39.01
N ASP A 79 11.35 43.99 -39.08
CA ASP A 79 11.70 43.17 -40.25
C ASP A 79 11.13 41.75 -40.14
N VAL A 80 10.51 41.39 -39.00
CA VAL A 80 9.86 40.08 -38.80
C VAL A 80 8.49 40.05 -39.45
N ALA A 81 8.28 39.08 -40.35
CA ALA A 81 7.02 38.92 -41.08
C ALA A 81 5.85 38.43 -40.19
N ASP A 82 6.11 37.48 -39.28
CA ASP A 82 5.10 37.00 -38.32
C ASP A 82 5.10 37.86 -37.05
N ARG A 83 4.02 38.63 -36.90
CA ARG A 83 3.83 39.56 -35.78
C ARG A 83 2.76 39.10 -34.81
N SER A 84 2.21 37.89 -35.00
CA SER A 84 1.12 37.35 -34.19
C SER A 84 1.47 37.22 -32.70
N ARG A 85 2.75 37.04 -32.39
CA ARG A 85 3.26 36.85 -31.02
C ARG A 85 3.75 38.13 -30.35
N PHE A 86 3.62 39.28 -31.03
CA PHE A 86 4.18 40.54 -30.53
C PHE A 86 3.27 41.19 -29.49
N GLY A 87 3.91 41.75 -28.47
CA GLY A 87 3.25 42.47 -27.39
C GLY A 87 2.31 41.62 -26.53
N ILE A 88 1.64 42.30 -25.61
CA ILE A 88 0.74 41.67 -24.64
C ILE A 88 -0.47 41.01 -25.32
N PRO A 89 -1.14 41.60 -26.34
CA PRO A 89 -2.29 40.96 -26.97
C PRO A 89 -1.96 39.63 -27.66
N GLY A 90 -0.86 39.58 -28.42
CA GLY A 90 -0.40 38.35 -29.06
C GLY A 90 -0.02 37.27 -28.04
N PHE A 91 0.69 37.68 -26.98
CA PHE A 91 1.02 36.80 -25.85
C PHE A 91 -0.23 36.20 -25.19
N VAL A 92 -1.23 37.03 -24.86
CA VAL A 92 -2.49 36.57 -24.23
C VAL A 92 -3.23 35.59 -25.13
N SER A 93 -3.33 35.89 -26.44
CA SER A 93 -3.99 35.00 -27.41
C SER A 93 -3.29 33.64 -27.51
N ASP A 94 -1.96 33.64 -27.61
CA ASP A 94 -1.17 32.41 -27.71
C ASP A 94 -1.27 31.54 -26.45
N VAL A 95 -1.09 32.15 -25.27
CA VAL A 95 -1.12 31.42 -23.99
C VAL A 95 -2.54 30.93 -23.67
N SER A 96 -3.56 31.72 -23.98
CA SER A 96 -4.96 31.31 -23.85
C SER A 96 -5.26 30.05 -24.68
N ARG A 97 -4.87 30.04 -25.96
CA ARG A 97 -5.02 28.87 -26.82
C ARG A 97 -4.29 27.65 -26.26
N LEU A 98 -3.04 27.81 -25.84
CA LEU A 98 -2.24 26.70 -25.29
C LEU A 98 -2.84 26.16 -23.99
N LEU A 99 -3.34 27.03 -23.11
CA LEU A 99 -3.97 26.64 -21.86
C LEU A 99 -5.26 25.84 -22.10
N ILE A 100 -6.11 26.29 -23.04
CA ILE A 100 -7.35 25.58 -23.38
C ILE A 100 -7.03 24.19 -23.92
N GLN A 101 -6.07 24.07 -24.85
CA GLN A 101 -5.64 22.79 -25.40
C GLN A 101 -5.16 21.84 -24.28
N LEU A 102 -4.34 22.35 -23.36
CA LEU A 102 -3.84 21.56 -22.24
C LEU A 102 -4.96 21.12 -21.30
N ILE A 103 -5.96 21.97 -21.04
CA ILE A 103 -7.12 21.63 -20.21
C ILE A 103 -7.94 20.52 -20.89
N GLU A 104 -8.22 20.65 -22.18
CA GLU A 104 -8.98 19.65 -22.94
C GLU A 104 -8.28 18.28 -22.95
N GLU A 105 -6.96 18.26 -23.05
CA GLU A 105 -6.16 17.03 -22.98
C GLU A 105 -6.08 16.45 -21.56
N ALA A 106 -6.04 17.31 -20.54
CA ALA A 106 -5.93 16.92 -19.13
C ALA A 106 -7.24 16.40 -18.53
N LEU A 107 -8.38 16.96 -18.94
CA LEU A 107 -9.69 16.69 -18.35
C LEU A 107 -10.08 15.20 -18.30
N PRO A 108 -9.91 14.41 -19.38
CA PRO A 108 -10.23 12.98 -19.35
C PRO A 108 -9.41 12.20 -18.32
N ARG A 109 -8.09 12.47 -18.25
CA ARG A 109 -7.20 11.82 -17.28
C ARG A 109 -7.55 12.22 -15.84
N LEU A 110 -7.80 13.52 -15.62
CA LEU A 110 -8.20 14.02 -14.30
C LEU A 110 -9.49 13.35 -13.81
N ARG A 111 -10.48 13.15 -14.70
CA ARG A 111 -11.71 12.44 -14.36
C ARG A 111 -11.43 10.99 -13.95
N GLU A 112 -10.60 10.29 -14.71
CA GLU A 112 -10.22 8.90 -14.40
C GLU A 112 -9.51 8.80 -13.03
N ASP A 113 -8.61 9.73 -12.74
CA ASP A 113 -7.90 9.77 -11.46
C ASP A 113 -8.85 10.07 -10.28
N ILE A 114 -9.82 10.98 -10.46
CA ILE A 114 -10.86 11.25 -9.46
C ILE A 114 -11.70 9.99 -9.21
N ASP A 115 -12.14 9.30 -10.26
CA ASP A 115 -12.96 8.10 -10.14
C ASP A 115 -12.18 6.98 -9.39
N LYS A 116 -10.88 6.82 -9.69
CA LYS A 116 -9.99 5.89 -8.97
C LYS A 116 -9.83 6.27 -7.49
N LEU A 117 -9.56 7.55 -7.21
CA LEU A 117 -9.42 8.04 -5.84
C LEU A 117 -10.71 7.87 -5.04
N LEU A 118 -11.86 8.18 -5.64
CA LEU A 118 -13.16 7.99 -5.01
C LEU A 118 -13.41 6.51 -4.71
N ALA A 119 -13.15 5.61 -5.66
CA ALA A 119 -13.29 4.18 -5.43
C ALA A 119 -12.38 3.67 -4.30
N SER A 120 -11.14 4.18 -4.22
CA SER A 120 -10.23 3.87 -3.12
C SER A 120 -10.77 4.37 -1.78
N CYS A 121 -11.22 5.61 -1.71
CA CYS A 121 -11.76 6.18 -0.48
C CYS A 121 -13.02 5.44 0.01
N ILE A 122 -13.91 5.03 -0.91
CA ILE A 122 -15.09 4.23 -0.57
C ILE A 122 -14.65 2.87 -0.02
N LYS A 123 -13.70 2.20 -0.68
CA LYS A 123 -13.16 0.92 -0.20
C LYS A 123 -12.53 1.05 1.19
N ASP A 124 -11.78 2.11 1.43
CA ASP A 124 -11.15 2.36 2.72
C ASP A 124 -12.20 2.65 3.81
N LEU A 125 -13.26 3.38 3.45
CA LEU A 125 -14.40 3.66 4.33
C LEU A 125 -15.18 2.39 4.68
N ASP A 126 -15.44 1.52 3.70
CA ASP A 126 -16.13 0.23 3.90
C ASP A 126 -15.28 -0.76 4.71
N ALA A 127 -13.96 -0.63 4.67
CA ALA A 127 -13.05 -1.41 5.50
C ALA A 127 -12.99 -0.94 6.95
N LEU A 128 -13.53 0.24 7.27
CA LEU A 128 -13.60 0.70 8.65
C LEU A 128 -14.57 -0.17 9.46
N PRO A 129 -14.24 -0.48 10.73
CA PRO A 129 -15.17 -1.20 11.59
C PRO A 129 -16.43 -0.36 11.80
N LEU A 130 -17.56 -1.05 11.94
CA LEU A 130 -18.81 -0.42 12.34
C LEU A 130 -18.58 0.43 13.60
N PRO A 131 -19.10 1.66 13.66
CA PRO A 131 -19.05 2.45 14.87
C PRO A 131 -19.73 1.69 16.01
N LEU A 132 -19.23 1.88 17.24
CA LEU A 132 -19.78 1.24 18.42
C LEU A 132 -21.26 1.61 18.56
N ALA A 133 -22.15 0.65 18.38
CA ALA A 133 -23.60 0.85 18.44
C ALA A 133 -24.13 0.84 19.88
N ASN A 134 -23.44 0.10 20.76
CA ASN A 134 -23.81 -0.13 22.16
C ASN A 134 -22.77 0.43 23.12
N ASP A 135 -23.04 0.32 24.42
CA ASP A 135 -22.06 0.61 25.47
C ASP A 135 -20.75 -0.16 25.20
N PRO A 136 -19.58 0.52 25.24
CA PRO A 136 -18.28 -0.09 24.95
C PRO A 136 -17.98 -1.37 25.75
N GLN A 137 -18.52 -1.48 26.98
CA GLN A 137 -18.31 -2.66 27.83
C GLN A 137 -19.03 -3.89 27.26
N ILE A 138 -20.24 -3.72 26.72
CA ILE A 138 -21.03 -4.80 26.12
C ILE A 138 -20.31 -5.33 24.88
N GLU A 139 -19.88 -4.44 23.99
CA GLU A 139 -19.17 -4.80 22.76
C GLU A 139 -17.87 -5.57 23.04
N VAL A 140 -17.07 -5.12 24.02
CA VAL A 140 -15.84 -5.83 24.41
C VAL A 140 -16.16 -7.22 24.94
N LEU A 141 -17.20 -7.36 25.77
CA LEU A 141 -17.60 -8.67 26.30
C LEU A 141 -18.08 -9.61 25.18
N GLU A 142 -18.86 -9.11 24.22
CA GLU A 142 -19.30 -9.87 23.05
C GLU A 142 -18.10 -10.36 22.21
N ARG A 143 -17.11 -9.50 21.96
CA ARG A 143 -15.88 -9.88 21.24
C ARG A 143 -15.07 -10.94 21.98
N VAL A 144 -14.96 -10.83 23.31
CA VAL A 144 -14.27 -11.83 24.14
C VAL A 144 -15.00 -13.17 24.10
N ASN A 145 -16.33 -13.16 24.22
CA ASN A 145 -17.14 -14.38 24.14
C ASN A 145 -17.02 -15.04 22.75
N ALA A 146 -17.12 -14.27 21.68
CA ALA A 146 -16.93 -14.77 20.31
C ALA A 146 -15.56 -15.42 20.12
N PHE A 147 -14.49 -14.80 20.63
CA PHE A 147 -13.15 -15.40 20.64
C PHE A 147 -13.11 -16.72 21.42
N CYS A 148 -13.68 -16.75 22.62
CA CYS A 148 -13.71 -17.94 23.46
C CYS A 148 -14.44 -19.10 22.78
N ASP A 149 -15.52 -18.82 22.04
CA ASP A 149 -16.30 -19.85 21.36
C ASP A 149 -15.56 -20.42 20.15
N VAL A 150 -14.88 -19.58 19.37
CA VAL A 150 -13.97 -20.04 18.31
C VAL A 150 -12.85 -20.90 18.89
N PHE A 151 -12.21 -20.44 19.98
CA PHE A 151 -11.12 -21.18 20.64
C PHE A 151 -11.57 -22.53 21.18
N LYS A 152 -12.74 -22.60 21.85
CA LYS A 152 -13.34 -23.87 22.29
C LYS A 152 -13.57 -24.80 21.09
N GLY A 153 -14.01 -24.27 19.96
CA GLY A 153 -14.17 -25.02 18.72
C GLY A 153 -12.87 -25.71 18.27
N PHE A 154 -11.75 -24.99 18.30
CA PHE A 154 -10.44 -25.54 17.97
C PHE A 154 -9.98 -26.61 18.96
N VAL A 155 -10.12 -26.37 20.27
CA VAL A 155 -9.68 -27.29 21.33
C VAL A 155 -10.50 -28.59 21.33
N ASN A 156 -11.81 -28.49 21.15
CA ASN A 156 -12.71 -29.64 21.13
C ASN A 156 -12.71 -30.35 19.77
N GLY A 157 -12.07 -29.78 18.74
CA GLY A 157 -12.03 -30.33 17.39
C GLY A 157 -13.38 -30.26 16.65
N SER A 158 -14.28 -29.39 17.09
CA SER A 158 -15.58 -29.12 16.45
C SER A 158 -15.51 -27.97 15.43
N HIS A 159 -14.39 -27.26 15.36
CA HIS A 159 -14.12 -26.26 14.32
C HIS A 159 -13.87 -26.90 12.94
N GLU A 160 -14.12 -26.15 11.86
CA GLU A 160 -13.87 -26.60 10.47
C GLU A 160 -12.40 -26.97 10.26
N ASP A 161 -11.50 -26.11 10.75
CA ASP A 161 -10.07 -26.41 10.81
C ASP A 161 -9.77 -27.37 11.97
N LYS A 162 -9.53 -28.64 11.64
CA LYS A 162 -9.21 -29.73 12.57
C LYS A 162 -7.71 -29.99 12.73
N ARG A 163 -6.83 -29.14 12.18
CA ARG A 163 -5.37 -29.36 12.17
C ARG A 163 -4.80 -29.58 13.56
N LEU A 164 -5.23 -28.79 14.55
CA LEU A 164 -4.77 -28.93 15.95
C LEU A 164 -5.15 -30.30 16.52
N ALA A 165 -6.43 -30.68 16.41
CA ALA A 165 -6.94 -31.96 16.91
C ALA A 165 -6.27 -33.16 16.21
N GLN A 166 -6.06 -33.07 14.91
CA GLN A 166 -5.36 -34.09 14.12
C GLN A 166 -3.89 -34.23 14.55
N ARG A 167 -3.17 -33.11 14.68
CA ARG A 167 -1.76 -33.10 15.12
C ARG A 167 -1.61 -33.67 16.53
N ASN A 168 -2.48 -33.28 17.45
CA ASN A 168 -2.47 -33.80 18.82
C ASN A 168 -2.76 -35.31 18.86
N ARG A 169 -3.74 -35.80 18.07
CA ARG A 169 -4.01 -37.24 17.96
C ARG A 169 -2.80 -38.03 17.46
N ALA A 170 -2.09 -37.52 16.45
CA ALA A 170 -0.87 -38.15 15.94
C ALA A 170 0.23 -38.22 17.01
N LEU A 171 0.46 -37.12 17.76
CA LEU A 171 1.42 -37.09 18.86
C LEU A 171 1.04 -38.06 19.98
N TYR A 172 -0.24 -38.13 20.36
CA TYR A 172 -0.71 -39.07 21.37
C TYR A 172 -0.53 -40.52 20.92
N ALA A 173 -0.70 -40.83 19.64
CA ALA A 173 -0.46 -42.18 19.13
C ALA A 173 1.02 -42.60 19.29
N ILE A 174 1.95 -41.70 18.94
CA ILE A 174 3.39 -41.91 19.12
C ILE A 174 3.73 -42.08 20.61
N PHE A 175 3.30 -41.14 21.45
CA PHE A 175 3.57 -41.19 22.88
C PHE A 175 3.01 -42.46 23.54
N LYS A 176 1.81 -42.89 23.13
CA LYS A 176 1.18 -44.13 23.63
C LYS A 176 1.96 -45.37 23.19
N ARG A 177 2.53 -45.37 21.98
CA ARG A 177 3.44 -46.42 21.51
C ARG A 177 4.72 -46.44 22.35
N ASP A 178 5.33 -45.29 22.58
CA ASP A 178 6.61 -45.19 23.31
C ASP A 178 6.46 -45.61 24.78
N ILE A 179 5.38 -45.18 25.47
CA ILE A 179 5.05 -45.67 26.83
C ILE A 179 4.87 -47.19 26.83
N ARG A 180 4.19 -47.77 25.84
CA ARG A 180 4.02 -49.23 25.78
C ARG A 180 5.33 -49.95 25.47
N GLY A 181 6.23 -49.31 24.76
CA GLY A 181 7.61 -49.77 24.58
C GLY A 181 8.34 -49.93 25.91
N THR A 182 8.05 -49.11 26.92
CA THR A 182 8.72 -49.25 28.23
C THR A 182 8.14 -50.36 29.11
N ALA A 183 7.00 -50.96 28.74
CA ALA A 183 6.36 -52.02 29.52
C ALA A 183 7.05 -53.40 29.33
N PRO A 184 7.38 -54.12 30.42
CA PRO A 184 7.90 -55.48 30.31
C PRO A 184 6.90 -56.42 29.61
N ASP A 185 7.41 -57.39 28.86
CA ASP A 185 6.57 -58.36 28.17
C ASP A 185 6.14 -59.51 29.10
N PHE A 186 4.93 -59.42 29.66
CA PHE A 186 4.38 -60.45 30.56
C PHE A 186 3.55 -61.53 29.85
N ARG A 187 3.65 -61.64 28.52
CA ARG A 187 2.88 -62.63 27.77
C ARG A 187 3.34 -64.06 28.13
N PRO A 188 2.46 -64.93 28.64
CA PRO A 188 2.82 -66.26 29.12
C PRO A 188 2.89 -67.29 27.97
N PHE A 189 3.62 -66.99 26.90
CA PHE A 189 3.69 -67.85 25.71
C PHE A 189 5.12 -68.08 25.24
N ASP A 190 5.41 -69.31 24.79
CA ASP A 190 6.72 -69.69 24.27
C ASP A 190 7.07 -68.99 22.94
N ASN A 191 6.06 -68.58 22.16
CA ASN A 191 6.25 -67.78 20.94
C ASN A 191 5.47 -66.45 20.99
N PRO A 192 6.09 -65.35 21.46
CA PRO A 192 5.41 -64.06 21.64
C PRO A 192 4.87 -63.43 20.34
N LYS A 193 5.30 -63.89 19.17
CA LYS A 193 4.88 -63.36 17.86
C LYS A 193 3.49 -63.83 17.42
N GLU A 194 2.96 -64.87 18.04
CA GLU A 194 1.64 -65.45 17.72
C GLU A 194 0.50 -64.84 18.56
N TYR A 195 0.83 -63.97 19.51
CA TYR A 195 -0.18 -63.33 20.36
C TYR A 195 -0.95 -62.23 19.63
N VAL A 196 -2.27 -62.38 19.56
CA VAL A 196 -3.22 -61.36 19.11
C VAL A 196 -4.01 -60.88 20.32
N SER A 197 -4.09 -59.56 20.52
CA SER A 197 -4.83 -58.98 21.65
C SER A 197 -6.33 -59.18 21.48
N LEU A 198 -7.03 -59.56 22.56
CA LEU A 198 -8.50 -59.74 22.55
C LEU A 198 -9.26 -58.44 22.22
N ASP A 199 -8.65 -57.29 22.48
CA ASP A 199 -9.21 -55.97 22.17
C ASP A 199 -9.07 -55.57 20.69
N ASP A 200 -8.35 -56.35 19.88
CA ASP A 200 -8.05 -56.05 18.47
C ASP A 200 -9.09 -56.65 17.52
N ILE A 201 -10.35 -56.30 17.76
CA ILE A 201 -11.52 -56.89 17.10
C ILE A 201 -11.65 -56.42 15.63
N GLU A 202 -10.98 -55.32 15.26
CA GLU A 202 -11.08 -54.71 13.92
C GLU A 202 -9.82 -54.88 13.04
N GLY A 203 -8.76 -55.55 13.52
CA GLY A 203 -7.51 -55.75 12.77
C GLY A 203 -6.80 -54.45 12.37
N LYS A 204 -7.18 -53.33 13.00
CA LYS A 204 -6.66 -51.98 12.74
C LYS A 204 -5.88 -51.43 13.92
N MET A 205 -5.82 -52.12 15.06
CA MET A 205 -4.98 -51.65 16.14
C MET A 205 -3.54 -52.12 15.88
N THR A 206 -2.63 -51.16 15.74
CA THR A 206 -1.17 -51.38 15.83
C THR A 206 -0.76 -51.72 17.28
N LEU A 207 -1.57 -52.52 17.98
CA LEU A 207 -1.40 -52.90 19.39
C LEU A 207 -0.22 -53.85 19.60
N THR A 208 0.30 -54.41 18.51
CA THR A 208 1.47 -55.29 18.49
C THR A 208 2.77 -54.57 18.10
N GLU A 209 2.70 -53.34 17.57
CA GLU A 209 3.88 -52.56 17.19
C GLU A 209 4.52 -51.91 18.42
N ARG A 210 5.50 -52.60 18.99
CA ARG A 210 6.41 -52.04 20.00
C ARG A 210 7.51 -51.20 19.31
N ASP A 211 8.10 -50.29 20.05
CA ASP A 211 9.33 -49.62 19.62
C ASP A 211 10.41 -50.69 19.30
N PRO A 212 10.96 -50.72 18.07
CA PRO A 212 11.98 -51.70 17.67
C PRO A 212 13.25 -51.64 18.52
N GLY A 213 13.49 -50.57 19.28
CA GLY A 213 14.61 -50.45 20.22
C GLY A 213 14.44 -51.23 21.53
N VAL A 214 13.25 -51.77 21.82
CA VAL A 214 12.97 -52.48 23.08
C VAL A 214 13.17 -53.97 22.91
N LYS A 215 14.13 -54.54 23.65
CA LYS A 215 14.44 -55.96 23.62
C LYS A 215 13.32 -56.76 24.30
N VAL A 216 12.66 -57.62 23.54
CA VAL A 216 11.66 -58.57 24.06
C VAL A 216 12.38 -59.58 24.95
N MET A 217 11.97 -59.67 26.22
CA MET A 217 12.47 -60.65 27.18
C MET A 217 11.49 -61.82 27.24
N GLY A 218 11.95 -63.04 26.95
CA GLY A 218 11.13 -64.23 27.11
C GLY A 218 10.97 -64.62 28.58
N ILE A 219 10.00 -65.47 28.91
CA ILE A 219 9.78 -65.99 30.27
C ILE A 219 11.05 -66.62 30.87
N TYR A 220 11.88 -67.23 30.01
CA TYR A 220 13.16 -67.81 30.39
C TYR A 220 14.22 -66.76 30.76
N ASP A 221 14.20 -65.59 30.13
CA ASP A 221 15.11 -64.47 30.43
C ASP A 221 14.72 -63.78 31.75
N VAL A 222 13.41 -63.66 32.02
CA VAL A 222 12.87 -63.13 33.29
C VAL A 222 13.22 -64.04 34.46
N ARG A 223 13.09 -65.37 34.29
CA ARG A 223 13.48 -66.35 35.33
C ARG A 223 14.98 -66.31 35.65
N ARG A 224 15.83 -65.97 34.67
CA ARG A 224 17.28 -65.91 34.85
C ARG A 224 17.73 -64.69 35.67
N LEU A 225 16.98 -63.59 35.63
CA LEU A 225 17.23 -62.39 36.45
C LEU A 225 16.79 -62.53 37.91
N ASN A 226 15.75 -63.34 38.18
CA ASN A 226 15.26 -63.54 39.56
C ASN A 226 16.09 -64.56 40.37
N HIS A 227 17.09 -65.18 39.75
CA HIS A 227 18.01 -66.14 40.39
C HIS A 227 19.46 -65.63 40.50
N SER A 228 19.68 -64.33 40.28
CA SER A 228 20.94 -63.63 40.56
C SER A 228 20.81 -62.70 41.76
#